data_AF-A0A2N9EN54-F1
#
_entry.id   AF-A0A2N9EN54-F1
#
_cell.length_a   1.000
_cell.length_b   1.000
_cell.length_c   1.000
_cell.angle_alpha   90.00
_cell.angle_beta   90.00
_cell.angle_gamma   90.00
#
_symmetry.space_group_name_H-M   'P 1'
#
loop_
_entity.id
_entity.type
_entity.pdbx_description
1 polymer ?
#
loop_
_entity_poly.entity_id
_entity_poly.type
_entity_poly.pdbx_seq_one_letter_code
_entity_poly.pdbx_strand_id
1 'polypeptide(L)'
;MDTPVDERKRFDHVTSLISSSVDEVSRQGCLALDVIEQAEIEVEQLTVLKGGKMKELVFKRQNELEEIYRGVHMDVDSEAARQILINLIDSGNVDLSDLLSSMDDQIVKAKEQALSRKDILDKVEKWRYATEEEKWLEEYERDENRYSAGRGAHKNLKRAEKARNLVSKIPSIVDNLTAKVKAWEVEKGIPFLYDKVPILHSLEEYIVLRQEREEEKRKSREQKRLQEQLAAEQEALFGSRPTPKKPLGQSTSTNTMVGTPTGRRLATPSGRHGISAGKERRESGRVNNIIPLNYVALPKDDAISRGN
;
A
#
# COMPACT_ATOMS: atom_id res chain seq x y z
N MET A 1 7.36 -15.13 -37.15
CA MET A 1 8.02 -14.05 -37.91
C MET A 1 6.92 -13.30 -38.63
N ASP A 2 6.69 -12.04 -38.28
CA ASP A 2 5.62 -11.22 -38.88
C ASP A 2 6.06 -10.67 -40.24
N THR A 3 6.56 -11.56 -41.11
CA THR A 3 7.07 -11.21 -42.45
C THR A 3 5.92 -10.67 -43.31
N PRO A 4 6.09 -9.51 -43.98
CA PRO A 4 5.09 -8.92 -44.87
C PRO A 4 4.56 -9.88 -45.93
N VAL A 5 3.28 -9.74 -46.29
CA VAL A 5 2.62 -10.61 -47.28
C VAL A 5 3.30 -10.53 -48.65
N ASP A 6 3.80 -9.35 -49.04
CA ASP A 6 4.43 -9.17 -50.34
C ASP A 6 5.83 -9.79 -50.45
N GLU A 7 6.50 -10.01 -49.32
CA GLU A 7 7.74 -10.79 -49.25
C GLU A 7 7.45 -12.29 -49.31
N ARG A 8 6.41 -12.76 -48.60
CA ARG A 8 5.97 -14.16 -48.65
C ARG A 8 5.56 -14.60 -50.06
N LYS A 9 4.79 -13.76 -50.76
CA LYS A 9 4.31 -14.03 -52.13
C LYS A 9 5.42 -14.41 -53.11
N ARG A 10 6.63 -13.90 -52.92
CA ARG A 10 7.78 -14.18 -53.79
C ARG A 10 8.19 -15.65 -53.74
N PHE A 11 7.92 -16.33 -52.62
CA PHE A 11 8.27 -17.73 -52.38
C PHE A 11 7.06 -18.67 -52.32
N ASP A 12 5.85 -18.18 -52.65
CA ASP A 12 4.63 -19.01 -52.70
C ASP A 12 4.79 -20.20 -53.65
N HIS A 13 5.45 -19.97 -54.79
CA HIS A 13 5.76 -21.01 -55.76
C HIS A 13 6.63 -22.11 -55.14
N VAL A 14 7.71 -21.77 -54.42
CA VAL A 14 8.56 -22.72 -53.70
C VAL A 14 7.78 -23.47 -52.62
N THR A 15 6.97 -22.76 -51.85
CA THR A 15 6.18 -23.35 -50.74
C THR A 15 5.11 -24.30 -51.27
N SER A 16 4.51 -24.01 -52.43
CA SER A 16 3.50 -24.85 -53.07
C SER A 16 4.07 -26.21 -53.50
N LEU A 17 5.36 -26.29 -53.84
CA LEU A 17 6.03 -27.52 -54.25
C LEU A 17 6.08 -28.58 -53.16
N ILE A 18 5.98 -28.18 -51.88
CA ILE A 18 5.93 -29.11 -50.73
C ILE A 18 4.72 -30.07 -50.86
N SER A 19 3.65 -29.62 -51.51
CA SER A 19 2.42 -30.41 -51.70
C SER A 19 2.27 -30.98 -53.12
N SER A 20 3.24 -30.75 -54.01
CA SER A 20 3.19 -31.18 -55.42
C SER A 20 3.73 -32.60 -55.62
N SER A 21 3.28 -33.28 -56.67
CA SER A 21 3.77 -34.62 -57.05
C SER A 21 5.10 -34.56 -57.81
N VAL A 22 5.93 -35.59 -57.70
CA VAL A 22 7.28 -35.64 -58.32
C VAL A 22 7.26 -35.41 -59.85
N ASP A 23 6.22 -35.88 -60.53
CA ASP A 23 6.05 -35.78 -61.99
C ASP A 23 5.65 -34.36 -62.45
N GLU A 24 5.12 -33.55 -61.54
CA GLU A 24 4.69 -32.17 -61.74
C GLU A 24 5.85 -31.19 -61.46
N VAL A 25 6.68 -31.51 -60.47
CA VAL A 25 7.91 -30.77 -60.12
C VAL A 25 9.00 -30.92 -61.20
N SER A 26 9.03 -32.04 -61.92
CA SER A 26 10.08 -32.35 -62.92
C SER A 26 9.83 -31.76 -64.31
N ARG A 27 8.61 -31.34 -64.64
CA ARG A 27 8.22 -30.87 -66.00
C ARG A 27 8.35 -29.37 -66.22
N GLN A 28 8.40 -28.60 -65.14
CA GLN A 28 8.37 -27.15 -65.14
C GLN A 28 9.64 -26.68 -64.42
N GLY A 29 10.30 -25.59 -64.84
CA GLY A 29 11.55 -25.07 -64.24
C GLY A 29 11.44 -24.60 -62.77
N CYS A 30 10.58 -25.23 -61.97
CA CYS A 30 10.28 -24.99 -60.56
C CYS A 30 11.46 -25.22 -59.62
N LEU A 31 12.43 -26.04 -60.02
CA LEU A 31 13.69 -26.28 -59.31
C LEU A 31 14.90 -25.82 -60.15
N ALA A 32 14.73 -24.78 -60.95
CA ALA A 32 15.86 -24.18 -61.65
C ALA A 32 16.91 -23.68 -60.63
N LEU A 33 18.18 -23.69 -61.03
CA LEU A 33 19.30 -23.39 -60.14
C LEU A 33 19.19 -22.01 -59.49
N ASP A 34 18.68 -21.03 -60.23
CA ASP A 34 18.41 -19.66 -59.75
C ASP A 34 17.34 -19.61 -58.66
N VAL A 35 16.30 -20.44 -58.76
CA VAL A 35 15.24 -20.53 -57.75
C VAL A 35 15.77 -21.16 -56.45
N ILE A 36 16.61 -22.18 -56.57
CA ILE A 36 17.26 -22.83 -55.42
C ILE A 36 18.21 -21.85 -54.73
N GLU A 37 19.08 -21.18 -55.48
CA GLU A 37 20.00 -20.17 -54.96
C GLU A 37 19.25 -19.03 -54.24
N GLN A 38 18.17 -18.54 -54.84
CA GLN A 38 17.33 -17.50 -54.23
C GLN A 38 16.67 -17.96 -52.92
N ALA A 39 16.25 -19.22 -52.83
CA ALA A 39 15.68 -19.80 -51.62
C ALA A 39 16.74 -20.04 -50.53
N GLU A 40 17.94 -20.45 -50.89
CA GLU A 40 19.06 -20.62 -49.95
C GLU A 40 19.46 -19.29 -49.30
N ILE A 41 19.60 -18.23 -50.10
CA ILE A 41 19.89 -16.87 -49.59
C ILE A 41 18.79 -16.39 -48.65
N GLU A 42 17.52 -16.61 -49.00
CA GLU A 42 16.39 -16.23 -48.14
C GLU A 42 16.39 -17.01 -46.82
N VAL A 43 16.69 -18.31 -46.84
CA VAL A 43 16.78 -19.13 -45.63
C VAL A 43 17.92 -18.63 -44.73
N GLU A 44 19.07 -18.28 -45.29
CA GLU A 44 20.18 -17.70 -44.53
C GLU A 44 19.79 -16.36 -43.89
N GLN A 45 19.18 -15.46 -44.68
CA GLN A 45 18.68 -14.18 -44.20
C GLN A 45 17.64 -14.35 -43.07
N LEU A 46 16.68 -15.25 -43.24
CA LEU A 46 15.65 -15.55 -42.24
C LEU A 46 16.25 -16.18 -40.98
N THR A 47 17.31 -16.97 -41.11
CA THR A 47 18.02 -17.57 -39.97
C THR A 47 18.71 -16.50 -39.13
N VAL A 48 19.41 -15.56 -39.76
CA VAL A 48 20.02 -14.40 -39.08
C VAL A 48 18.94 -13.53 -38.43
N LEU A 49 17.86 -13.25 -39.14
CA LEU A 49 16.74 -12.45 -38.62
C LEU A 49 16.06 -13.14 -37.43
N LYS A 50 15.84 -14.45 -37.51
CA LYS A 50 15.29 -15.27 -36.42
C LYS A 50 16.21 -15.22 -35.20
N GLY A 51 17.53 -15.37 -35.39
CA GLY A 51 18.51 -15.24 -34.31
C GLY A 51 18.46 -13.89 -33.62
N GLY A 52 18.41 -12.80 -34.40
CA GLY A 52 18.24 -11.43 -33.87
C GLY A 52 16.95 -11.25 -33.08
N LYS A 53 15.82 -11.77 -33.59
CA LYS A 53 14.53 -11.75 -32.89
C LYS A 53 14.53 -12.60 -31.62
N MET A 54 15.21 -13.74 -31.63
CA MET A 54 15.36 -14.59 -30.44
C MET A 54 16.16 -13.86 -29.35
N LYS A 55 17.26 -13.20 -29.72
CA LYS A 55 18.05 -12.36 -28.81
C LYS A 55 17.21 -11.23 -28.19
N GLU A 56 16.38 -10.56 -29.00
CA GLU A 56 15.43 -9.52 -28.52
C GLU A 56 14.44 -10.10 -27.48
N LEU A 57 13.86 -11.27 -27.77
CA LEU A 57 12.94 -11.94 -26.84
C LEU A 57 13.62 -12.34 -25.53
N VAL A 58 14.86 -12.83 -25.59
CA VAL A 58 15.64 -13.17 -24.39
C VAL A 58 15.79 -11.96 -23.47
N PHE A 59 16.18 -10.80 -24.00
CA PHE A 59 16.28 -9.58 -23.18
C PHE A 59 14.92 -9.11 -22.64
N LYS A 60 13.84 -9.30 -23.41
CA LYS A 60 12.48 -9.01 -22.92
C LYS A 60 12.10 -9.88 -21.73
N ARG A 61 12.42 -11.18 -21.78
CA ARG A 61 12.20 -12.11 -20.65
C ARG A 61 13.08 -11.75 -19.44
N GLN A 62 14.33 -11.36 -19.66
CA GLN A 62 15.22 -10.91 -18.61
C GLN A 62 14.64 -9.67 -17.89
N ASN A 63 14.12 -8.71 -18.66
CA ASN A 63 13.50 -7.52 -18.08
C ASN A 63 12.21 -7.83 -17.30
N GLU A 64 11.36 -8.74 -17.80
CA GLU A 64 10.18 -9.23 -17.06
C GLU A 64 10.58 -9.85 -15.71
N LEU A 65 11.63 -10.67 -15.71
CA LEU A 65 12.15 -11.31 -14.50
C LEU A 65 12.64 -10.27 -13.48
N GLU A 66 13.40 -9.27 -13.93
CA GLU A 66 13.89 -8.17 -13.09
C GLU A 66 12.75 -7.28 -12.56
N GLU A 67 11.73 -7.03 -13.36
CA GLU A 67 10.52 -6.32 -12.94
C GLU A 67 9.80 -7.03 -11.79
N ILE A 68 9.67 -8.34 -11.88
CA ILE A 68 9.06 -9.14 -10.82
C ILE A 68 9.87 -9.04 -9.53
N TYR A 69 11.18 -9.29 -9.59
CA TYR A 69 12.04 -9.25 -8.40
C TYR A 69 12.08 -7.86 -7.75
N ARG A 70 12.19 -6.81 -8.57
CA ARG A 70 12.12 -5.42 -8.10
C ARG A 70 10.77 -5.11 -7.45
N GLY A 71 9.67 -5.58 -8.04
CA GLY A 71 8.32 -5.37 -7.52
C GLY A 71 8.08 -6.03 -6.16
N VAL A 72 8.87 -7.04 -5.79
CA VAL A 72 8.77 -7.72 -4.48
C VAL A 72 9.96 -7.46 -3.56
N HIS A 73 10.72 -6.40 -3.82
CA HIS A 73 11.85 -5.95 -3.02
C HIS A 73 12.89 -7.04 -2.78
N MET A 74 13.12 -7.90 -3.78
CA MET A 74 14.21 -8.87 -3.76
C MET A 74 15.48 -8.24 -4.30
N ASP A 75 16.59 -8.49 -3.60
CA ASP A 75 17.91 -8.06 -4.05
C ASP A 75 18.45 -9.07 -5.07
N VAL A 76 18.42 -8.70 -6.34
CA VAL A 76 19.03 -9.44 -7.42
C VAL A 76 19.96 -8.49 -8.16
N ASP A 77 21.23 -8.87 -8.30
CA ASP A 77 22.20 -8.12 -9.08
C ASP A 77 21.86 -8.22 -10.58
N SER A 78 20.94 -7.35 -10.98
CA SER A 78 20.36 -7.33 -12.32
C SER A 78 21.40 -6.97 -13.37
N GLU A 79 22.38 -6.12 -13.02
CA GLU A 79 23.44 -5.73 -13.94
C GLU A 79 24.42 -6.89 -14.19
N ALA A 80 24.86 -7.57 -13.13
CA ALA A 80 25.69 -8.76 -13.28
C ALA A 80 24.96 -9.86 -14.07
N ALA A 81 23.67 -10.08 -13.78
CA ALA A 81 22.86 -11.06 -14.51
C ALA A 81 22.74 -10.72 -16.01
N ARG A 82 22.52 -9.44 -16.36
CA ARG A 82 22.52 -8.97 -17.75
C ARG A 82 23.86 -9.17 -18.43
N GLN A 83 24.97 -8.86 -17.77
CA GLN A 83 26.29 -9.03 -18.35
C GLN A 83 26.63 -10.51 -18.60
N ILE A 84 26.27 -11.39 -17.67
CA ILE A 84 26.42 -12.85 -17.84
C ILE A 84 25.60 -13.32 -19.04
N LEU A 85 24.34 -12.86 -19.16
CA LEU A 85 23.45 -13.20 -20.26
C LEU A 85 24.00 -12.73 -21.61
N ILE A 86 24.51 -11.49 -21.69
CA ILE A 86 25.15 -10.95 -22.91
C ILE A 86 26.33 -11.83 -23.33
N ASN A 87 27.24 -12.13 -22.39
CA ASN A 87 28.42 -12.94 -22.65
C ASN A 87 28.02 -14.36 -23.13
N LEU A 88 26.96 -14.93 -22.55
CA LEU A 88 26.46 -16.25 -22.92
C LEU A 88 25.93 -16.27 -24.37
N ILE A 89 25.14 -15.27 -24.75
CA ILE A 89 24.59 -15.13 -26.10
C ILE A 89 25.71 -14.91 -27.13
N ASP A 90 26.64 -14.00 -26.83
CA ASP A 90 27.70 -13.63 -27.77
C ASP A 90 28.75 -14.75 -27.94
N SER A 91 28.84 -15.68 -26.97
CA SER A 91 29.68 -16.87 -27.10
C SER A 91 29.19 -17.89 -28.14
N GLY A 92 27.92 -17.81 -28.58
CA GLY A 92 27.33 -18.73 -29.55
C GLY A 92 27.18 -20.17 -29.06
N ASN A 93 27.50 -20.47 -27.80
CA ASN A 93 27.52 -21.83 -27.25
C ASN A 93 26.15 -22.32 -26.75
N VAL A 94 25.11 -21.48 -26.83
CA VAL A 94 23.79 -21.79 -26.27
C VAL A 94 22.72 -21.67 -27.34
N ASP A 95 21.83 -22.67 -27.39
CA ASP A 95 20.60 -22.56 -28.18
C ASP A 95 19.67 -21.54 -27.53
N LEU A 96 19.36 -20.48 -28.28
CA LEU A 96 18.48 -19.40 -27.85
C LEU A 96 17.05 -19.90 -27.58
N SER A 97 16.61 -20.99 -28.22
CA SER A 97 15.31 -21.59 -27.96
C SER A 97 15.24 -22.20 -26.55
N ASP A 98 16.23 -23.01 -26.20
CA ASP A 98 16.34 -23.62 -24.86
C ASP A 98 16.53 -22.56 -23.78
N LEU A 99 17.34 -21.53 -24.07
CA LEU A 99 17.53 -20.39 -23.17
C LEU A 99 16.20 -19.69 -22.88
N LEU A 100 15.40 -19.38 -23.91
CA LEU A 100 14.08 -18.78 -23.74
C LEU A 100 13.15 -19.63 -22.86
N SER A 101 13.12 -20.94 -23.09
CA SER A 101 12.32 -21.86 -22.27
C SER A 101 12.76 -21.82 -20.80
N SER A 102 14.08 -21.83 -20.55
CA SER A 102 14.62 -21.76 -19.18
C SER A 102 14.29 -20.43 -18.49
N MET A 103 14.21 -19.33 -19.24
CA MET A 103 13.82 -18.03 -18.70
C MET A 103 12.33 -17.98 -18.39
N ASP A 104 11.49 -18.59 -19.21
CA ASP A 104 10.06 -18.73 -18.92
C ASP A 104 9.84 -19.52 -17.61
N ASP A 105 10.62 -20.58 -17.38
CA ASP A 105 10.60 -21.31 -16.10
C ASP A 105 11.07 -20.45 -14.92
N GLN A 106 12.11 -19.63 -15.11
CA GLN A 106 12.56 -18.68 -14.09
C GLN A 106 11.50 -17.62 -13.77
N ILE A 107 10.78 -17.12 -14.78
CA ILE A 107 9.69 -16.17 -14.61
C ILE A 107 8.55 -16.80 -13.81
N VAL A 108 8.19 -18.05 -14.08
CA VAL A 108 7.17 -18.78 -13.29
C VAL A 108 7.60 -18.88 -11.83
N LYS A 109 8.83 -19.30 -11.56
CA LYS A 109 9.38 -19.36 -10.20
C LYS A 109 9.40 -17.98 -9.52
N ALA A 110 9.77 -16.93 -10.25
CA ALA A 110 9.77 -15.57 -9.71
C ALA A 110 8.34 -15.10 -9.36
N LYS A 111 7.34 -15.45 -10.18
CA LYS A 111 5.92 -15.18 -9.88
C LYS A 111 5.45 -15.93 -8.63
N GLU A 112 5.85 -17.19 -8.46
CA GLU A 112 5.55 -17.95 -7.24
C GLU A 112 6.20 -17.34 -5.99
N GLN A 113 7.47 -16.93 -6.08
CA GLN A 113 8.16 -16.21 -5.02
C GLN A 113 7.47 -14.88 -4.69
N ALA A 114 7.05 -14.14 -5.72
CA ALA A 114 6.31 -12.90 -5.54
C ALA A 114 4.99 -13.11 -4.79
N LEU A 115 4.23 -14.17 -5.13
CA LEU A 115 3.01 -14.54 -4.42
C LEU A 115 3.28 -14.94 -2.97
N SER A 116 4.35 -15.70 -2.73
CA SER A 116 4.76 -16.11 -1.37
C SER A 116 5.12 -14.91 -0.49
N ARG A 117 5.73 -13.87 -1.05
CA ARG A 117 6.13 -12.64 -0.33
C ARG A 117 4.98 -11.65 -0.13
N LYS A 118 3.88 -11.77 -0.89
CA LYS A 118 2.79 -10.78 -0.94
C LYS A 118 2.20 -10.42 0.42
N ASP A 119 1.80 -11.39 1.25
CA ASP A 119 1.18 -11.11 2.57
C ASP A 119 2.14 -10.35 3.51
N ILE A 120 3.44 -10.64 3.41
CA ILE A 120 4.47 -9.92 4.18
C ILE A 120 4.61 -8.48 3.67
N LEU A 121 4.70 -8.28 2.35
CA LEU A 121 4.82 -6.95 1.76
C LEU A 121 3.59 -6.07 2.07
N ASP A 122 2.39 -6.61 2.01
CA ASP A 122 1.15 -5.91 2.39
C ASP A 122 1.18 -5.48 3.88
N LYS A 123 1.83 -6.26 4.75
CA LYS A 123 2.02 -5.93 6.17
C LYS A 123 3.12 -4.90 6.37
N VAL A 124 4.21 -4.97 5.60
CA VAL A 124 5.28 -3.96 5.59
C VAL A 124 4.72 -2.60 5.18
N GLU A 125 3.87 -2.55 4.14
CA GLU A 125 3.21 -1.30 3.72
C GLU A 125 2.32 -0.73 4.83
N LYS A 126 1.52 -1.57 5.50
CA LYS A 126 0.70 -1.14 6.64
C LYS A 126 1.54 -0.61 7.80
N TRP A 127 2.67 -1.27 8.10
CA TRP A 127 3.60 -0.82 9.12
C TRP A 127 4.22 0.54 8.75
N ARG A 128 4.74 0.68 7.53
CA ARG A 128 5.32 1.93 7.02
C ARG A 128 4.31 3.09 7.06
N TYR A 129 3.07 2.86 6.63
CA TYR A 129 2.03 3.87 6.73
C TYR A 129 1.74 4.28 8.18
N ALA A 130 1.71 3.32 9.11
CA ALA A 130 1.49 3.60 10.51
C ALA A 130 2.65 4.39 11.15
N THR A 131 3.90 4.10 10.77
CA THR A 131 5.07 4.84 11.27
C THR A 131 5.17 6.24 10.66
N GLU A 132 4.74 6.43 9.41
CA GLU A 132 4.61 7.76 8.80
C GLU A 132 3.56 8.62 9.52
N GLU A 133 2.39 8.05 9.85
CA GLU A 133 1.37 8.75 10.64
C GLU A 133 1.82 8.98 12.10
N GLU A 134 2.64 8.09 12.69
CA GLU A 134 3.29 8.32 13.99
C GLU A 134 4.17 9.58 13.94
N LYS A 135 5.06 9.67 12.95
CA LYS A 135 5.95 10.81 12.77
C LYS A 135 5.15 12.11 12.54
N TRP A 136 4.13 12.07 11.69
CA TRP A 136 3.26 13.22 11.45
C TRP A 136 2.55 13.67 12.73
N LEU A 137 2.04 12.72 13.53
CA LEU A 137 1.39 13.03 14.81
C LEU A 137 2.36 13.68 15.79
N GLU A 138 3.60 13.22 15.87
CA GLU A 138 4.62 13.80 16.73
C GLU A 138 4.98 15.23 16.34
N GLU A 139 5.10 15.50 15.04
CA GLU A 139 5.29 16.86 14.52
C GLU A 139 4.09 17.76 14.85
N TYR A 140 2.86 17.25 14.68
CA TYR A 140 1.64 17.97 15.02
C TYR A 140 1.48 18.23 16.53
N GLU A 141 1.91 17.30 17.39
CA GLU A 141 1.84 17.46 18.84
C GLU A 141 2.88 18.45 19.39
N ARG A 142 3.98 18.67 18.67
CA ARG A 142 5.02 19.67 18.98
C ARG A 142 4.62 21.10 18.56
N ASP A 143 3.64 21.25 17.68
CA ASP A 143 3.18 22.56 17.22
C ASP A 143 2.39 23.31 18.32
N GLU A 144 2.98 24.36 18.90
CA GLU A 144 2.34 25.23 19.89
C GLU A 144 1.09 25.94 19.32
N ASN A 145 1.04 26.15 18.00
CA ASN A 145 -0.08 26.81 17.31
C ASN A 145 -1.18 25.84 16.86
N ARG A 146 -1.13 24.56 17.26
CA ARG A 146 -2.07 23.50 16.85
C ARG A 146 -3.54 23.78 17.15
N TYR A 147 -3.82 24.60 18.17
CA TYR A 147 -5.17 25.01 18.57
C TYR A 147 -5.55 26.42 18.10
N SER A 148 -4.72 27.05 17.27
CA SER A 148 -5.09 28.32 16.64
C SER A 148 -6.38 28.13 15.85
N ALA A 149 -7.31 29.08 15.97
CA ALA A 149 -8.64 29.06 15.33
C ALA A 149 -8.57 29.30 13.80
N GLY A 150 -7.54 28.78 13.15
CA GLY A 150 -7.32 28.87 11.71
C GLY A 150 -8.25 27.95 10.91
N ARG A 151 -8.49 28.34 9.66
CA ARG A 151 -9.26 27.54 8.69
C ARG A 151 -8.56 26.19 8.45
N GLY A 152 -9.13 25.10 8.96
CA GLY A 152 -8.59 23.74 8.78
C GLY A 152 -8.19 23.02 10.07
N ALA A 153 -8.15 23.71 11.22
CA ALA A 153 -7.75 23.12 12.51
C ALA A 153 -8.57 21.87 12.87
N HIS A 154 -9.88 21.88 12.65
CA HIS A 154 -10.75 20.73 12.91
C HIS A 154 -10.46 19.51 12.01
N LYS A 155 -9.92 19.70 10.80
CA LYS A 155 -9.50 18.58 9.93
C LYS A 155 -8.22 17.94 10.47
N ASN A 156 -7.26 18.77 10.89
CA ASN A 156 -6.01 18.31 11.50
C ASN A 156 -6.27 17.59 12.82
N LEU A 157 -7.17 18.12 13.65
CA LEU A 157 -7.58 17.46 14.90
C LEU A 157 -8.21 16.09 14.63
N LYS A 158 -9.10 15.98 13.62
CA LYS A 158 -9.66 14.69 13.20
C LYS A 158 -8.61 13.71 12.68
N ARG A 159 -7.59 14.19 11.95
CA ARG A 159 -6.47 13.36 11.50
C ARG A 159 -5.62 12.89 12.69
N ALA A 160 -5.35 13.78 13.65
CA ALA A 160 -4.60 13.45 14.86
C ALA A 160 -5.30 12.34 15.68
N GLU A 161 -6.62 12.40 15.84
CA GLU A 161 -7.37 11.32 16.49
C GLU A 161 -7.28 9.99 15.72
N LYS A 162 -7.33 10.03 14.38
CA LYS A 162 -7.12 8.82 13.56
C LYS A 162 -5.69 8.28 13.68
N ALA A 163 -4.70 9.17 13.64
CA ALA A 163 -3.30 8.82 13.79
C ALA A 163 -3.03 8.20 15.16
N ARG A 164 -3.56 8.75 16.26
CA ARG A 164 -3.47 8.15 17.61
C ARG A 164 -3.98 6.72 17.66
N ASN A 165 -5.15 6.48 17.07
CA ASN A 165 -5.74 5.14 17.00
C ASN A 165 -4.93 4.17 16.13
N LEU A 166 -4.18 4.66 15.15
CA LEU A 166 -3.28 3.86 14.33
C LEU A 166 -1.97 3.57 15.08
N VAL A 167 -1.38 4.60 15.69
CA VAL A 167 -0.17 4.52 16.51
C VAL A 167 -0.33 3.53 17.66
N SER A 168 -1.49 3.53 18.34
CA SER A 168 -1.77 2.56 19.41
C SER A 168 -1.79 1.11 18.93
N LYS A 169 -1.96 0.86 17.62
CA LYS A 169 -1.96 -0.47 17.02
C LYS A 169 -0.61 -0.89 16.47
N ILE A 170 0.38 0.02 16.38
CA ILE A 170 1.69 -0.28 15.82
C ILE A 170 2.36 -1.49 16.49
N PRO A 171 2.37 -1.65 17.83
CA PRO A 171 2.98 -2.83 18.45
C PRO A 171 2.39 -4.14 17.90
N SER A 172 1.07 -4.21 17.78
CA SER A 172 0.39 -5.38 17.21
C SER A 172 0.73 -5.58 15.72
N ILE A 173 0.87 -4.51 14.94
CA ILE A 173 1.29 -4.61 13.52
C ILE A 173 2.70 -5.19 13.43
N VAL A 174 3.63 -4.70 14.25
CA VAL A 174 5.02 -5.16 14.31
C VAL A 174 5.10 -6.63 14.75
N ASP A 175 4.37 -7.03 15.80
CA ASP A 175 4.35 -8.42 16.28
C ASP A 175 3.82 -9.37 15.20
N ASN A 176 2.72 -9.00 14.55
CA ASN A 176 2.12 -9.80 13.47
C ASN A 176 3.04 -9.91 12.25
N LEU A 177 3.76 -8.84 11.90
CA LEU A 177 4.72 -8.85 10.81
C LEU A 177 5.94 -9.70 11.17
N THR A 178 6.50 -9.51 12.36
CA THR A 178 7.61 -10.32 12.89
C THR A 178 7.29 -11.81 12.89
N ALA A 179 6.12 -12.21 13.39
CA ALA A 179 5.70 -13.61 13.43
C ALA A 179 5.58 -14.21 12.01
N LYS A 180 5.01 -13.45 11.08
CA LYS A 180 4.85 -13.86 9.67
C LYS A 180 6.19 -14.01 8.95
N VAL A 181 7.10 -13.06 9.14
CA VAL A 181 8.44 -13.11 8.55
C VAL A 181 9.22 -14.31 9.11
N LYS A 182 9.22 -14.50 10.45
CA LYS A 182 9.88 -15.66 11.06
C LYS A 182 9.34 -16.99 10.53
N ALA A 183 8.02 -17.12 10.39
CA ALA A 183 7.43 -18.33 9.81
C ALA A 183 7.87 -18.55 8.36
N TRP A 184 7.93 -17.48 7.55
CA TRP A 184 8.38 -17.55 6.16
C TRP A 184 9.88 -17.89 6.04
N GLU A 185 10.74 -17.32 6.88
CA GLU A 185 12.17 -17.61 6.89
C GLU A 185 12.44 -19.06 7.27
N VAL A 186 11.67 -19.62 8.21
CA VAL A 186 11.73 -21.06 8.56
C VAL A 186 11.25 -21.93 7.39
N GLU A 187 10.17 -21.55 6.72
CA GLU A 187 9.63 -22.30 5.56
C GLU A 187 10.61 -22.30 4.38
N LYS A 188 11.22 -21.15 4.06
CA LYS A 188 12.12 -20.99 2.91
C LYS A 188 13.58 -21.31 3.21
N GLY A 189 13.99 -21.31 4.48
CA GLY A 189 15.37 -21.54 4.91
C GLY A 189 16.33 -20.39 4.58
N ILE A 190 15.81 -19.20 4.24
CA ILE A 190 16.60 -18.01 3.90
C ILE A 190 16.05 -16.77 4.61
N PRO A 191 16.90 -15.76 4.93
CA PRO A 191 16.44 -14.50 5.49
C PRO A 191 15.50 -13.74 4.54
N PHE A 192 14.48 -13.09 5.09
CA PHE A 192 13.61 -12.21 4.33
C PHE A 192 14.26 -10.83 4.21
N LEU A 193 14.86 -10.58 3.05
CA LEU A 193 15.41 -9.28 2.70
C LEU A 193 14.32 -8.37 2.13
N TYR A 194 14.37 -7.09 2.48
CA TYR A 194 13.60 -6.00 1.90
C TYR A 194 14.60 -4.89 1.55
N ASP A 195 14.77 -4.59 0.26
CA ASP A 195 15.75 -3.60 -0.23
C ASP A 195 17.16 -3.81 0.37
N LYS A 196 17.65 -5.06 0.31
CA LYS A 196 18.97 -5.51 0.81
C LYS A 196 19.11 -5.63 2.33
N VAL A 197 18.11 -5.24 3.11
CA VAL A 197 18.16 -5.29 4.57
C VAL A 197 17.21 -6.37 5.09
N PRO A 198 17.63 -7.23 6.05
CA PRO A 198 16.71 -8.14 6.72
C PRO A 198 15.59 -7.36 7.41
N ILE A 199 14.34 -7.60 7.04
CA ILE A 199 13.22 -6.79 7.57
C ILE A 199 13.07 -6.94 9.09
N LEU A 200 13.44 -8.11 9.65
CA LEU A 200 13.44 -8.33 11.10
C LEU A 200 14.38 -7.37 11.83
N HIS A 201 15.54 -7.07 11.24
CA HIS A 201 16.50 -6.13 11.82
C HIS A 201 15.91 -4.72 11.86
N SER A 202 15.30 -4.26 10.75
CA SER A 202 14.65 -2.95 10.70
C SER A 202 13.48 -2.82 11.70
N LEU A 203 12.75 -3.91 11.96
CA LEU A 203 11.69 -3.93 12.96
C LEU A 203 12.25 -3.84 14.39
N GLU A 204 13.36 -4.53 14.66
CA GLU A 204 14.04 -4.46 15.95
C GLU A 204 14.60 -3.06 16.22
N GLU A 205 15.28 -2.46 15.24
CA GLU A 205 15.73 -1.08 15.30
C GLU A 205 14.58 -0.12 15.57
N TYR A 206 13.45 -0.30 14.89
CA TYR A 206 12.25 0.51 15.12
C TYR A 206 11.71 0.37 16.55
N ILE A 207 11.67 -0.85 17.11
CA ILE A 207 11.22 -1.07 18.49
C ILE A 207 12.11 -0.33 19.48
N VAL A 208 13.43 -0.42 19.33
CA VAL A 208 14.41 0.26 20.19
C VAL A 208 14.23 1.77 20.09
N LEU A 209 14.21 2.34 18.88
CA LEU A 209 14.02 3.77 18.65
C LEU A 209 12.70 4.30 19.22
N ARG A 210 11.63 3.50 19.15
CA ARG A 210 10.33 3.86 19.71
C ARG A 210 10.38 3.90 21.24
N GLN A 211 11.04 2.94 21.87
CA GLN A 211 11.23 2.90 23.33
C GLN A 211 12.07 4.08 23.82
N GLU A 212 13.19 4.39 23.16
CA GLU A 212 14.03 5.54 23.50
C GLU A 212 13.23 6.85 23.46
N ARG A 213 12.38 7.02 22.43
CA ARG A 213 11.54 8.20 22.28
C ARG A 213 10.46 8.30 23.37
N GLU A 214 9.86 7.17 23.76
CA GLU A 214 8.91 7.13 24.88
C GLU A 214 9.60 7.45 26.21
N GLU A 215 10.83 6.98 26.42
CA GLU A 215 11.64 7.30 27.60
C GLU A 215 12.07 8.77 27.65
N GLU A 216 12.48 9.36 26.52
CA GLU A 216 12.80 10.78 26.43
C GLU A 216 11.58 11.64 26.77
N LYS A 217 10.40 11.28 26.22
CA LYS A 217 9.12 11.91 26.59
C LYS A 217 8.82 11.76 28.09
N ARG A 218 9.12 10.61 28.70
CA ARG A 218 8.98 10.41 30.15
C ARG A 218 9.90 11.32 30.96
N LYS A 219 11.20 11.35 30.61
CA LYS A 219 12.21 12.20 31.28
C LYS A 219 11.87 13.69 31.17
N SER A 220 11.44 14.15 29.99
CA SER A 220 11.00 15.53 29.77
C SER A 220 9.80 15.90 30.67
N ARG A 221 8.81 15.01 30.80
CA ARG A 221 7.66 15.21 31.72
C ARG A 221 8.09 15.27 33.18
N GLU A 222 9.05 14.43 33.59
CA GLU A 222 9.60 14.44 34.96
C GLU A 222 10.37 15.73 35.24
N GLN A 223 11.20 16.19 34.30
CA GLN A 223 11.91 17.47 34.41
C GLN A 223 10.94 18.65 34.50
N LYS A 224 9.89 18.67 33.68
CA LYS A 224 8.84 19.70 33.74
C LYS A 224 8.12 19.69 35.09
N ARG A 225 7.81 18.51 35.65
CA ARG A 225 7.20 18.41 36.99
C ARG A 225 8.10 18.98 38.08
N LEU A 226 9.41 18.73 38.03
CA LEU A 226 10.37 19.31 38.98
C LEU A 226 10.44 20.84 38.85
N GLN A 227 10.46 21.35 37.61
CA GLN A 227 10.45 22.79 37.37
C GLN A 227 9.15 23.46 37.86
N GLU A 228 8.00 22.82 37.64
CA GLU A 228 6.71 23.28 38.16
C GLU A 228 6.66 23.25 39.69
N GLN A 229 7.23 22.23 40.34
CA GLN A 229 7.33 22.18 41.80
C GLN A 229 8.19 23.33 42.35
N LEU A 230 9.35 23.59 41.74
CA LEU A 230 10.20 24.72 42.12
C LEU A 230 9.50 26.07 41.88
N ALA A 231 8.77 26.22 40.78
CA ALA A 231 7.99 27.42 40.50
C ALA A 231 6.86 27.61 41.53
N ALA A 232 6.15 26.54 41.88
CA ALA A 232 5.09 26.57 42.89
C ALA A 232 5.64 26.87 44.30
N GLU A 233 6.83 26.38 44.65
CA GLU A 233 7.50 26.71 45.91
C GLU A 233 7.93 28.18 45.94
N GLN A 234 8.49 28.71 44.85
CA GLN A 234 8.79 30.14 44.72
C GLN A 234 7.53 31.00 44.77
N GLU A 235 6.44 30.59 44.10
CA GLU A 235 5.15 31.28 44.16
C GLU A 235 4.51 31.17 45.56
N ALA A 236 4.69 30.08 46.30
CA ALA A 236 4.22 29.99 47.68
C ALA A 236 5.01 30.92 48.62
N LEU A 237 6.30 31.15 48.34
CA LEU A 237 7.19 31.97 49.16
C LEU A 237 7.12 33.47 48.84
N PHE A 238 6.94 33.82 47.56
CA PHE A 238 6.92 35.21 47.05
C PHE A 238 5.57 35.64 46.47
N GLY A 239 4.61 34.73 46.36
CA GLY A 239 3.26 35.03 45.88
C GLY A 239 2.56 35.96 46.84
N SER A 240 1.89 36.96 46.27
CA SER A 240 1.15 37.97 47.02
C SER A 240 0.02 37.29 47.79
N ARG A 241 0.23 37.01 49.08
CA ARG A 241 -0.84 36.61 50.01
C ARG A 241 -1.99 37.63 49.84
N PRO A 242 -3.21 37.22 49.47
CA PRO A 242 -4.34 38.14 49.55
C PRO A 242 -4.46 38.55 51.01
N THR A 243 -4.24 39.84 51.26
CA THR A 243 -4.36 40.44 52.59
C THR A 243 -5.72 40.05 53.19
N PRO A 244 -5.78 39.54 54.43
CA PRO A 244 -7.05 39.23 55.06
C PRO A 244 -7.73 40.57 55.37
N LYS A 245 -8.72 40.95 54.57
CA LYS A 245 -9.60 42.05 54.94
C LYS A 245 -10.31 41.67 56.23
N LYS A 246 -10.10 42.47 57.29
CA LYS A 246 -10.78 42.37 58.59
C LYS A 246 -12.30 42.27 58.40
N PRO A 247 -13.01 41.47 59.21
CA PRO A 247 -14.47 41.49 59.24
C PRO A 247 -14.93 42.82 59.85
N LEU A 248 -15.70 43.61 59.10
CA LEU A 248 -16.39 44.77 59.65
C LEU A 248 -17.55 44.25 60.49
N GLY A 249 -17.52 44.59 61.78
CA GLY A 249 -18.40 44.06 62.81
C GLY A 249 -19.89 44.36 62.62
N GLN A 250 -20.67 43.48 63.23
CA GLN A 250 -22.04 43.62 63.73
C GLN A 250 -22.64 45.04 63.65
N SER A 251 -23.68 45.17 62.83
CA SER A 251 -24.81 46.03 63.14
C SER A 251 -26.03 45.13 63.31
N THR A 252 -26.57 45.12 64.52
CA THR A 252 -27.80 44.47 64.94
C THR A 252 -28.99 45.13 64.26
N SER A 253 -29.70 44.37 63.43
CA SER A 253 -31.08 44.66 63.04
C SER A 253 -31.81 43.33 62.93
N THR A 254 -32.32 42.88 64.07
CA THR A 254 -33.33 41.83 64.17
C THR A 254 -34.61 42.29 63.46
N ASN A 255 -35.00 41.58 62.41
CA ASN A 255 -36.41 41.30 62.14
C ASN A 255 -36.56 40.04 61.27
N THR A 256 -36.86 38.95 61.98
CA THR A 256 -38.02 38.06 61.76
C THR A 256 -38.28 37.37 60.41
N MET A 257 -38.59 36.07 60.54
CA MET A 257 -39.32 35.15 59.64
C MET A 257 -38.44 34.43 58.59
N VAL A 258 -37.92 33.23 58.91
CA VAL A 258 -38.57 31.90 58.75
C VAL A 258 -38.79 31.52 57.29
N GLY A 259 -38.09 30.46 56.84
CA GLY A 259 -38.57 29.59 55.76
C GLY A 259 -37.52 29.22 54.71
N THR A 260 -36.70 28.21 54.98
CA THR A 260 -36.27 27.30 53.89
C THR A 260 -37.48 26.44 53.50
N PRO A 261 -37.61 26.00 52.24
CA PRO A 261 -37.07 24.67 51.97
C PRO A 261 -36.54 24.40 50.55
N THR A 262 -35.67 23.42 50.56
CA THR A 262 -35.11 22.61 49.49
C THR A 262 -36.17 21.83 48.69
N GLY A 263 -36.08 21.89 47.36
CA GLY A 263 -36.22 20.76 46.43
C GLY A 263 -37.61 20.21 46.05
N ARG A 264 -37.97 20.30 44.76
CA ARG A 264 -38.27 19.13 43.88
C ARG A 264 -38.66 19.54 42.45
N ARG A 265 -37.97 18.90 41.49
CA ARG A 265 -38.46 18.23 40.26
C ARG A 265 -39.62 18.82 39.42
N LEU A 266 -39.30 18.88 38.11
CA LEU A 266 -40.05 18.42 36.93
C LEU A 266 -41.06 19.34 36.21
N ALA A 267 -40.89 19.29 34.89
CA ALA A 267 -41.87 19.39 33.79
C ALA A 267 -42.12 20.76 33.14
N THR A 268 -41.61 20.87 31.91
CA THR A 268 -42.23 21.56 30.76
C THR A 268 -43.64 20.99 30.49
N PRO A 269 -44.58 21.78 29.92
CA PRO A 269 -44.69 21.82 28.46
C PRO A 269 -45.15 23.17 27.84
N SER A 270 -44.69 23.37 26.61
CA SER A 270 -45.37 23.97 25.44
C SER A 270 -46.13 25.30 25.54
N GLY A 271 -45.64 26.28 24.76
CA GLY A 271 -46.41 27.40 24.21
C GLY A 271 -45.83 27.84 22.86
N ARG A 272 -46.64 27.78 21.80
CA ARG A 272 -46.33 27.96 20.37
C ARG A 272 -46.30 29.43 19.91
N HIS A 273 -45.61 29.63 18.78
CA HIS A 273 -45.72 30.65 17.70
C HIS A 273 -44.44 31.49 17.55
N GLY A 274 -43.87 31.73 16.37
CA GLY A 274 -44.25 31.37 15.02
C GLY A 274 -43.51 32.26 14.01
N ILE A 275 -43.07 31.64 12.91
CA ILE A 275 -43.00 32.15 11.53
C ILE A 275 -42.31 33.50 11.23
N SER A 276 -41.21 33.45 10.47
CA SER A 276 -41.19 34.17 9.18
C SER A 276 -40.27 33.46 8.19
N ALA A 277 -40.85 33.16 7.03
CA ALA A 277 -40.17 32.65 5.84
C ALA A 277 -39.93 33.82 4.89
N GLY A 278 -38.78 33.85 4.23
CA GLY A 278 -38.44 34.77 3.15
C GLY A 278 -37.40 34.11 2.25
N LYS A 279 -37.72 34.02 0.96
CA LYS A 279 -37.22 33.07 -0.04
C LYS A 279 -36.72 33.83 -1.25
N GLU A 280 -35.52 33.53 -1.75
CA GLU A 280 -35.07 33.57 -3.16
C GLU A 280 -33.86 32.62 -3.25
N ARG A 281 -33.79 31.50 -3.99
CA ARG A 281 -34.11 31.07 -5.37
C ARG A 281 -33.24 31.70 -6.47
N ARG A 282 -32.19 30.99 -6.88
CA ARG A 282 -31.95 30.37 -8.22
C ARG A 282 -30.55 29.72 -8.22
N GLU A 283 -30.38 28.41 -8.42
CA GLU A 283 -30.61 27.57 -9.62
C GLU A 283 -29.31 27.37 -10.42
N SER A 284 -28.72 26.16 -10.36
CA SER A 284 -28.40 25.33 -11.53
C SER A 284 -27.59 24.08 -11.15
N GLY A 285 -27.89 22.95 -11.80
CA GLY A 285 -26.95 21.83 -11.94
C GLY A 285 -27.50 20.43 -11.62
N ARG A 286 -28.26 19.85 -12.57
CA ARG A 286 -28.57 18.40 -12.70
C ARG A 286 -27.25 17.58 -12.72
N VAL A 287 -27.14 16.30 -12.36
CA VAL A 287 -27.75 15.08 -12.92
C VAL A 287 -27.32 13.86 -12.06
N ASN A 288 -28.28 12.97 -11.79
CA ASN A 288 -28.26 11.51 -11.51
C ASN A 288 -27.12 10.83 -10.73
N ASN A 289 -27.48 10.00 -9.73
CA ASN A 289 -27.42 8.53 -9.92
C ASN A 289 -28.20 7.73 -8.87
N ILE A 290 -28.60 6.54 -9.33
CA ILE A 290 -29.56 5.55 -8.83
C ILE A 290 -29.00 4.74 -7.64
N ILE A 291 -29.86 4.45 -6.66
CA ILE A 291 -29.63 3.47 -5.58
C ILE A 291 -30.27 2.15 -6.00
N PRO A 292 -29.58 0.99 -5.94
CA PRO A 292 -30.25 -0.30 -5.97
C PRO A 292 -30.56 -0.78 -4.55
N LEU A 293 -31.85 -0.88 -4.24
CA LEU A 293 -32.39 -1.65 -3.11
C LEU A 293 -32.52 -3.11 -3.56
N ASN A 294 -31.70 -4.00 -3.01
CA ASN A 294 -31.84 -5.44 -3.23
C ASN A 294 -32.30 -6.11 -1.93
N TYR A 295 -33.60 -6.38 -1.85
CA TYR A 295 -34.22 -7.22 -0.83
C TYR A 295 -34.27 -8.65 -1.38
N VAL A 296 -33.58 -9.59 -0.73
CA VAL A 296 -33.84 -11.03 -0.90
C VAL A 296 -34.28 -11.57 0.47
N ALA A 297 -35.58 -11.78 0.60
CA ALA A 297 -36.18 -12.48 1.71
C ALA A 297 -36.09 -13.99 1.45
N LEU A 298 -35.47 -14.72 2.37
CA LEU A 298 -35.48 -16.18 2.40
C LEU A 298 -36.79 -16.65 3.07
N PRO A 299 -37.53 -17.60 2.49
CA PRO A 299 -38.65 -18.23 3.19
C PRO A 299 -38.13 -19.18 4.29
N LYS A 300 -38.75 -19.09 5.46
CA LYS A 300 -38.64 -20.06 6.55
C LYS A 300 -39.61 -21.21 6.27
N ASP A 301 -39.10 -22.42 6.16
CA ASP A 301 -39.90 -23.65 6.25
C ASP A 301 -39.87 -24.16 7.70
N ASP A 302 -41.04 -24.25 8.32
CA ASP A 302 -41.28 -24.98 9.56
C ASP A 302 -41.85 -26.37 9.23
N ALA A 303 -41.40 -27.34 10.03
CA ALA A 303 -41.70 -28.76 9.94
C ALA A 303 -43.18 -29.12 10.17
N ILE A 304 -43.62 -30.30 9.68
CA ILE A 304 -44.35 -31.32 10.46
C ILE A 304 -44.38 -32.70 9.76
N SER A 305 -44.03 -33.68 10.58
CA SER A 305 -44.24 -35.14 10.60
C SER A 305 -45.40 -35.79 9.81
N ARG A 306 -45.09 -36.91 9.12
CA ARG A 306 -45.76 -38.24 9.11
C ARG A 306 -44.66 -39.25 8.72
N GLY A 307 -44.46 -40.43 9.29
CA GLY A 307 -45.34 -41.41 9.92
C GLY A 307 -45.03 -42.77 9.27
N ASN A 308 -44.21 -43.58 9.94
CA ASN A 308 -44.22 -45.05 10.04
C ASN A 308 -42.98 -45.52 10.82
#